data_AF-A0A3C0L8L3-F1
#
_entry.id   AF-A0A3C0L8L3-F1
#
_cell.length_a   1.000
_cell.length_b   1.000
_cell.length_c   1.000
_cell.angle_alpha   90.00
_cell.angle_beta   90.00
_cell.angle_gamma   90.00
#
_symmetry.space_group_name_H-M   'P 1'
#
loop_
_entity.id
_entity.type
_entity.pdbx_description
1 polymer ?
#
loop_
_entity_poly.entity_id
_entity_poly.type
_entity_poly.pdbx_seq_one_letter_code
_entity_poly.pdbx_strand_id
1 'polypeptide(L)' 'MKKEKLHKLDINERQRKAIEYLKIHKNITRKIYIEINNISPRQANKDLNDLLEKRLIRKQGRGRAISYILK' A
#
# COMPACT_ATOMS: atom_id res chain seq x y z
N MET A 1 -31.72 4.40 -6.50
CA MET A 1 -30.41 3.81 -6.87
C MET A 1 -29.31 4.77 -6.44
N LYS A 2 -28.59 4.51 -5.34
CA LYS A 2 -27.47 5.37 -4.89
C LYS A 2 -26.15 4.77 -5.36
N LYS A 3 -25.70 5.16 -6.55
CA LYS A 3 -24.28 5.07 -6.95
C LYS A 3 -23.63 6.38 -6.54
N GLU A 4 -23.29 6.54 -5.27
CA GLU A 4 -22.61 7.75 -4.81
C GLU A 4 -21.38 7.44 -3.97
N LYS A 5 -20.32 8.21 -4.30
CA LYS A 5 -18.99 8.29 -3.71
C LYS A 5 -17.97 7.29 -4.22
N LEU A 6 -17.62 7.42 -5.51
CA LEU A 6 -16.24 7.17 -5.91
C LEU A 6 -15.37 8.28 -5.31
N HIS A 7 -14.98 8.13 -4.04
CA HIS A 7 -13.86 8.89 -3.49
C HIS A 7 -12.68 8.65 -4.43
N LYS A 8 -12.25 9.67 -5.19
CA LYS A 8 -10.90 9.67 -5.75
C LYS A 8 -9.98 9.55 -4.54
N LEU A 9 -9.48 8.34 -4.28
CA LEU A 9 -8.50 8.10 -3.25
C LEU A 9 -7.32 9.02 -3.56
N ASP A 10 -7.01 9.90 -2.63
CA ASP A 10 -5.86 10.80 -2.74
C ASP A 10 -4.58 9.99 -2.53
N ILE A 11 -4.25 9.14 -3.50
CA ILE A 11 -3.04 8.31 -3.50
C ILE A 11 -2.15 8.72 -4.66
N ASN A 12 -0.85 8.82 -4.38
CA ASN A 12 0.13 9.15 -5.41
C ASN A 12 0.43 7.94 -6.33
N GLU A 13 1.24 8.14 -7.37
CA GLU A 13 1.59 7.09 -8.33
C GLU A 13 2.25 5.88 -7.69
N ARG A 14 3.15 6.09 -6.71
CA ARG A 14 3.86 5.00 -6.01
C ARG A 14 2.91 4.13 -5.20
N GLN A 15 1.97 4.77 -4.52
CA GLN A 15 0.92 4.11 -3.78
C GLN A 15 -0.03 3.36 -4.71
N ARG A 16 -0.39 3.95 -5.86
CA ARG A 16 -1.19 3.26 -6.89
C ARG A 16 -0.50 1.99 -7.38
N LYS A 17 0.80 2.04 -7.69
CA LYS A 17 1.60 0.86 -8.07
C LYS A 17 1.54 -0.23 -7.00
N ALA A 18 1.59 0.13 -5.72
CA ALA A 18 1.47 -0.85 -4.65
C ALA A 18 0.07 -1.47 -4.54
N ILE A 19 -0.99 -0.69 -4.77
CA ILE A 19 -2.36 -1.22 -4.81
C ILE A 19 -2.53 -2.18 -6.00
N GLU A 20 -1.99 -1.84 -7.17
CA GLU A 20 -1.99 -2.73 -8.35
C GLU A 20 -1.20 -4.01 -8.09
N TYR A 21 0.00 -3.90 -7.52
CA TYR A 21 0.81 -5.04 -7.12
C TYR A 21 0.04 -5.98 -6.18
N LEU A 22 -0.63 -5.41 -5.17
CA LEU A 22 -1.39 -6.17 -4.17
C LEU A 22 -2.61 -6.90 -4.75
N LYS A 23 -3.27 -6.33 -5.77
CA LYS A 23 -4.40 -7.01 -6.45
C LYS A 23 -3.97 -8.33 -7.09
N ILE A 24 -2.71 -8.41 -7.55
CA ILE A 24 -2.12 -9.58 -8.22
C ILE A 24 -1.47 -10.52 -7.20
N HIS A 25 -0.60 -10.00 -6.32
CA HIS A 25 0.31 -10.81 -5.48
C HIS A 25 -0.20 -11.07 -4.05
N LYS A 26 -1.38 -10.55 -3.69
CA LYS A 26 -2.04 -10.66 -2.37
C LYS A 26 -1.35 -9.98 -1.18
N ASN A 27 -0.02 -9.90 -1.16
CA ASN A 27 0.73 -9.17 -0.15
C ASN A 27 1.92 -8.40 -0.76
N ILE A 28 2.38 -7.37 -0.07
CA ILE A 28 3.58 -6.61 -0.42
C ILE A 28 4.41 -6.38 0.84
N THR A 29 5.71 -6.61 0.78
CA THR A 29 6.63 -6.24 1.87
C THR A 29 7.17 -4.84 1.62
N ARG A 30 7.71 -4.19 2.66
CA ARG A 30 8.41 -2.91 2.48
C ARG A 30 9.56 -3.01 1.47
N LYS A 31 10.27 -4.15 1.47
CA LYS A 31 11.38 -4.40 0.54
C LYS A 31 10.89 -4.35 -0.91
N ILE A 32 9.80 -5.07 -1.21
CA ILE A 32 9.18 -5.06 -2.55
C ILE A 32 8.69 -3.66 -2.90
N TYR A 33 8.04 -2.95 -1.97
CA TYR A 33 7.58 -1.57 -2.22
C TYR A 33 8.72 -0.62 -2.61
N ILE A 34 9.88 -0.76 -1.96
CA ILE A 34 11.10 -0.01 -2.29
C ILE A 34 11.58 -0.35 -3.69
N GLU A 35 11.67 -1.64 -4.02
CA GLU A 35 12.18 -2.13 -5.31
C GLU A 35 11.32 -1.64 -6.48
N ILE A 36 10.00 -1.79 -6.40
CA ILE A 36 9.09 -1.42 -7.51
C ILE A 36 8.96 0.11 -7.71
N ASN A 37 9.34 0.91 -6.71
CA ASN A 37 9.25 2.37 -6.76
C ASN A 37 10.60 3.07 -6.83
N ASN A 38 11.71 2.35 -6.65
CA ASN A 38 13.08 2.88 -6.57
C ASN A 38 13.21 4.07 -5.59
N ILE A 39 12.80 3.87 -4.33
CA ILE A 39 12.81 4.91 -3.29
C ILE A 39 13.56 4.49 -2.03
N SER A 40 13.91 5.46 -1.18
CA SER A 40 14.52 5.15 0.12
C SER A 40 13.55 4.39 1.06
N PRO A 41 14.08 3.60 2.01
CA PRO A 41 13.27 2.96 3.04
C PRO A 41 12.45 3.95 3.87
N ARG A 42 12.98 5.15 4.10
CA ARG A 42 12.28 6.24 4.80
C ARG A 42 11.05 6.69 4.03
N GLN A 43 11.16 6.88 2.71
CA GLN A 43 10.03 7.27 1.88
C GLN A 43 9.00 6.13 1.79
N ALA A 44 9.44 4.88 1.66
CA ALA A 44 8.53 3.73 1.65
C ALA A 44 7.72 3.62 2.95
N ASN A 45 8.34 3.85 4.12
CA ASN A 45 7.61 3.87 5.39
C ASN A 45 6.54 4.98 5.42
N LYS A 46 6.86 6.18 4.93
CA LYS A 46 5.87 7.28 4.85
C LYS A 46 4.68 6.91 3.97
N ASP A 47 4.94 6.45 2.75
CA ASP A 47 3.88 6.10 1.80
C ASP A 47 3.01 4.92 2.30
N LEU A 48 3.63 3.88 2.88
CA LEU A 48 2.91 2.73 3.43
C LEU A 48 2.10 3.09 4.68
N ASN A 49 2.61 3.98 5.54
CA ASN A 49 1.86 4.47 6.69
C ASN A 49 0.64 5.30 6.24
N ASP A 50 0.80 6.16 5.25
CA ASP A 50 -0.31 6.92 4.68
C ASP A 50 -1.39 5.98 4.08
N LEU A 51 -1.00 4.88 3.42
CA LEU A 51 -1.94 3.85 2.96
C LEU A 51 -2.67 3.11 4.11
N LEU A 52 -2.01 2.90 5.25
CA LEU A 52 -2.63 2.32 6.46
C LEU A 52 -3.63 3.30 7.09
N GLU A 53 -3.25 4.58 7.21
CA GLU A 53 -4.08 5.65 7.76
C GLU A 53 -5.34 5.85 6.92
N LYS A 54 -5.19 5.80 5.59
CA LYS A 54 -6.29 5.78 4.60
C LYS A 54 -7.10 4.47 4.61
N ARG A 55 -6.72 3.49 5.44
CA ARG A 55 -7.37 2.17 5.60
C ARG A 55 -7.48 1.38 4.29
N LEU A 56 -6.55 1.60 3.34
CA LEU A 56 -6.51 0.89 2.06
C LEU A 56 -5.77 -0.45 2.14
N ILE A 57 -4.81 -0.51 3.06
CA ILE A 57 -4.07 -1.72 3.37
C ILE A 57 -4.10 -1.98 4.88
N ARG A 58 -3.73 -3.20 5.27
CA ARG A 58 -3.47 -3.57 6.67
C ARG A 58 -2.18 -4.35 6.80
N LYS A 59 -1.54 -4.29 7.97
CA LYS A 59 -0.38 -5.11 8.29
C LYS A 59 -0.81 -6.57 8.50
N GLN A 60 0.00 -7.49 8.01
CA GLN A 60 -0.08 -8.93 8.26
C GLN A 60 1.29 -9.44 8.74
N GLY A 61 1.30 -10.38 9.69
CA GLY A 61 2.53 -10.92 10.27
C GLY A 61 3.07 -10.13 11.46
N ARG A 62 4.23 -10.53 11.97
CA ARG A 62 4.88 -9.95 13.16
C ARG A 62 6.39 -9.85 12.96
N GLY A 63 7.01 -8.82 13.57
CA GLY A 63 8.46 -8.63 13.54
C GLY A 63 9.02 -8.53 12.12
N ARG A 64 9.99 -9.40 11.79
CA ARG A 64 10.63 -9.43 10.46
C ARG A 64 9.71 -9.95 9.35
N ALA A 65 8.61 -10.62 9.70
CA ALA A 65 7.65 -11.18 8.75
C ALA A 65 6.49 -10.22 8.42
N ILE A 66 6.64 -8.91 8.65
CA ILE A 66 5.58 -7.94 8.34
C ILE A 66 5.45 -7.77 6.82
N SER A 67 4.25 -8.04 6.33
CA SER A 67 3.78 -7.66 4.99
C SER A 67 2.52 -6.80 5.12
N TYR A 68 2.09 -6.23 4.00
CA TYR A 68 0.86 -5.47 3.88
C TYR A 68 -0.05 -6.18 2.90
N ILE A 69 -1.35 -6.18 3.17
CA ILE A 69 -2.39 -6.76 2.32
C ILE A 69 -3.50 -5.74 2.09
N LEU A 70 -4.25 -5.88 1.00
CA LEU A 70 -5.46 -5.07 0.79
C LEU A 70 -6.45 -5.32 1.93
N LYS A 71 -7.11 -4.24 2.34
CA LYS A 71 -8.20 -4.31 3.30
C LYS A 71 -9.49 -4.73 2.61
#